data_AF-A0A924I8E8-F1
#
_entry.id   AF-A0A924I8E8-F1
#
_cell.length_a   1.000
_cell.length_b   1.000
_cell.length_c   1.000
_cell.angle_alpha   90.00
_cell.angle_beta   90.00
_cell.angle_gamma   90.00
#
_symmetry.space_group_name_H-M   'P 1'
#
loop_
_entity.id
_entity.type
_entity.pdbx_description
1 polymer ?
#
loop_
_entity_poly.entity_id
_entity_poly.type
_entity_poly.pdbx_seq_one_letter_code
_entity_poly.pdbx_strand_id
1 'polypeptide(L)'
;DAQREMVHLLCTALDLTSPESSSQCVITTHSPYILSALNNLIYGAKLIEEDASRKDAVREILGETDLVSPKDVRAYHFENGSATRIQDEETGLITADAIDEVSQRLGMEFESLLSVEFAEKAA
;
A
#
# COMPACT_ATOMS: atom_id res chain seq x y z
N ASP A 1 -7.41 9.62 -1.09
CA ASP A 1 -8.49 10.38 -0.43
C ASP A 1 -9.69 9.56 0.04
N ALA A 2 -9.47 8.58 0.92
CA ALA A 2 -10.48 7.90 1.77
C ALA A 2 -9.75 6.70 2.38
N GLN A 3 -9.12 5.90 1.51
CA GLN A 3 -8.25 4.80 1.95
C GLN A 3 -7.00 5.30 2.67
N ARG A 4 -6.39 6.39 2.20
CA ARG A 4 -5.31 7.08 2.93
C ARG A 4 -5.78 7.50 4.34
N GLU A 5 -6.96 8.11 4.45
CA GLU A 5 -7.52 8.54 5.75
C GLU A 5 -7.84 7.35 6.64
N MET A 6 -8.36 6.25 6.08
CA MET A 6 -8.58 5.01 6.81
C MET A 6 -7.27 4.43 7.35
N VAL A 7 -6.20 4.42 6.55
CA VAL A 7 -4.87 3.96 7.01
C VAL A 7 -4.38 4.86 8.15
N HIS A 8 -4.47 6.18 8.01
CA HIS A 8 -4.12 7.10 9.09
C HIS A 8 -4.95 6.87 10.35
N LEU A 9 -6.28 6.73 10.21
CA LEU A 9 -7.16 6.45 11.33
C LEU A 9 -6.77 5.15 12.03
N LEU A 10 -6.46 4.08 11.30
CA LEU A 10 -6.02 2.82 11.88
C LEU A 10 -4.68 2.97 12.62
N CYS A 11 -3.70 3.65 12.02
CA CYS A 11 -2.42 3.93 12.66
C CYS A 11 -2.58 4.72 13.96
N THR A 12 -3.38 5.78 13.95
CA THR A 12 -3.62 6.63 15.12
C THR A 12 -4.48 5.95 16.17
N ALA A 13 -5.60 5.31 15.78
CA ALA A 13 -6.53 4.70 16.73
C ALA A 13 -5.94 3.48 17.46
N LEU A 14 -5.02 2.78 16.82
CA LEU A 14 -4.35 1.61 17.38
C LEU A 14 -2.97 1.94 17.96
N ASP A 15 -2.58 3.21 17.97
CA ASP A 15 -1.30 3.71 18.46
C ASP A 15 -0.11 2.97 17.84
N LEU A 16 -0.19 2.60 16.55
CA LEU A 16 0.80 1.72 15.88
C LEU A 16 2.15 2.40 15.63
N THR A 17 2.23 3.70 15.86
CA THR A 17 3.39 4.55 15.61
C THR A 17 4.10 4.94 16.89
N SER A 18 3.48 4.64 18.05
CA SER A 18 4.09 4.83 19.35
C SER A 18 5.10 3.70 19.64
N PRO A 19 6.34 4.03 20.04
CA PRO A 19 7.36 3.02 20.34
C PRO A 19 7.02 2.15 21.56
N GLU A 20 6.09 2.57 22.41
CA GLU A 20 5.62 1.83 23.59
C GLU A 20 4.40 0.94 23.28
N SER A 21 3.89 0.99 22.05
CA SER A 21 2.71 0.24 21.65
C SER A 21 3.02 -1.24 21.46
N SER A 22 2.13 -2.09 21.98
CA SER A 22 2.11 -3.53 21.73
C SER A 22 0.98 -3.93 20.78
N SER A 23 0.28 -2.95 20.22
CA SER A 23 -0.83 -3.16 19.31
C SER A 23 -0.31 -3.70 17.97
N GLN A 24 -0.98 -4.73 17.47
CA GLN A 24 -0.71 -5.27 16.15
C GLN A 24 -1.98 -5.17 15.31
N CYS A 25 -1.84 -4.67 14.07
CA CYS A 25 -2.93 -4.62 13.10
C CYS A 25 -2.61 -5.55 11.93
N VAL A 26 -3.57 -6.38 11.52
CA VAL A 26 -3.48 -7.18 10.31
C VAL A 26 -4.52 -6.66 9.32
N ILE A 27 -4.04 -6.20 8.17
CA ILE A 27 -4.88 -5.69 7.09
C ILE A 27 -4.79 -6.68 5.93
N THR A 28 -5.93 -7.25 5.54
CA THR A 28 -6.05 -7.99 4.29
C THR A 28 -6.70 -7.06 3.26
N THR A 29 -6.10 -6.93 2.08
CA THR A 29 -6.59 -6.00 1.07
C THR A 29 -6.17 -6.42 -0.33
N HIS A 30 -7.08 -6.21 -1.29
CA HIS A 30 -6.79 -6.21 -2.72
C HIS A 30 -6.65 -4.78 -3.29
N SER A 31 -6.61 -3.77 -2.40
CA SER A 31 -6.50 -2.39 -2.84
C SER A 31 -5.04 -1.97 -2.94
N PRO A 32 -4.49 -1.72 -4.14
CA PRO A 32 -3.15 -1.19 -4.30
C PRO A 32 -2.98 0.18 -3.61
N TYR A 33 -4.07 0.94 -3.48
CA TYR A 33 -4.04 2.27 -2.84
C TYR A 33 -3.76 2.22 -1.33
N ILE A 34 -4.11 1.14 -0.62
CA ILE A 34 -3.72 0.97 0.78
C ILE A 34 -2.20 0.78 0.87
N LEU A 35 -1.63 -0.04 -0.01
CA LEU A 35 -0.19 -0.24 -0.06
C LEU A 35 0.55 1.04 -0.41
N SER A 36 0.08 1.80 -1.40
CA SER A 36 0.66 3.09 -1.77
C SER A 36 0.60 4.10 -0.63
N ALA A 37 -0.51 4.14 0.13
CA ALA A 37 -0.62 5.00 1.30
C ALA A 37 0.41 4.62 2.38
N LEU A 38 0.57 3.32 2.67
CA LEU A 38 1.59 2.83 3.60
C LEU A 38 3.01 3.15 3.13
N ASN A 39 3.30 2.97 1.83
CA ASN A 39 4.60 3.33 1.25
C ASN A 39 4.92 4.81 1.43
N ASN A 40 3.94 5.71 1.30
CA ASN A 40 4.17 7.13 1.54
C ASN A 40 4.59 7.42 3.00
N LEU A 41 3.97 6.73 3.97
CA LEU A 41 4.33 6.88 5.40
C LEU A 41 5.71 6.30 5.71
N ILE A 42 6.01 5.13 5.14
CA ILE A 42 7.32 4.48 5.27
C ILE A 42 8.42 5.35 4.66
N TYR A 43 8.18 5.87 3.46
CA TYR A 43 9.15 6.71 2.77
C TYR A 43 9.35 8.05 3.48
N GLY A 44 8.27 8.65 4.00
CA GLY A 44 8.35 9.84 4.85
C GLY A 44 9.23 9.61 6.09
N ALA A 45 9.07 8.47 6.78
CA ALA A 45 9.92 8.11 7.92
C ALA A 45 11.39 8.03 7.52
N LYS A 46 11.67 7.33 6.41
CA LYS A 46 13.03 7.15 5.88
C LYS A 46 13.69 8.49 5.55
N LEU A 47 12.98 9.41 4.88
CA LEU A 47 13.54 10.72 4.53
C LEU A 47 13.95 11.54 5.75
N ILE A 48 13.21 11.44 6.86
CA ILE A 48 13.53 12.12 8.12
C ILE A 48 14.68 11.42 8.86
N GLU A 49 14.75 10.08 8.81
CA GLU A 49 15.85 9.32 9.38
C GLU A 49 17.18 9.63 8.67
N GLU A 50 17.16 9.80 7.35
CA GLU A 50 18.34 10.21 6.55
C GLU A 50 18.76 11.66 6.81
N ASP A 51 17.80 12.57 6.98
CA ASP A 51 18.04 13.99 7.18
C ASP A 51 16.90 14.63 7.97
N ALA A 52 17.15 14.86 9.26
CA ALA A 52 16.16 15.42 10.18
C ALA A 52 15.67 16.82 9.79
N SER A 53 16.41 17.56 8.95
CA SER A 53 15.97 18.88 8.48
C SER A 53 14.76 18.81 7.54
N ARG A 54 14.49 17.64 6.94
CA ARG A 54 13.34 17.40 6.05
C ARG A 54 12.02 17.24 6.78
N LYS A 55 12.04 17.16 8.12
CA LYS A 55 10.87 16.87 8.95
C LYS A 55 9.69 17.79 8.68
N ASP A 56 9.91 19.09 8.58
CA ASP A 56 8.82 20.05 8.37
C ASP A 56 8.23 19.93 6.97
N ALA A 57 9.07 19.73 5.94
CA ALA A 57 8.61 19.51 4.56
C ALA A 57 7.82 18.21 4.41
N VAL A 58 8.25 17.12 5.07
CA VAL A 58 7.53 15.84 5.06
C VAL A 58 6.16 15.99 5.73
N ARG A 59 6.09 16.71 6.86
CA ARG A 59 4.83 17.00 7.57
C ARG A 59 3.89 17.91 6.79
N GLU A 60 4.40 18.83 5.98
CA GLU A 60 3.57 19.65 5.10
C GLU A 60 2.87 18.78 4.04
N ILE A 61 3.54 17.76 3.52
CA ILE A 61 3.02 16.86 2.48
C ILE A 61 2.05 15.81 3.04
N LEU A 62 2.43 15.16 4.15
CA LEU A 62 1.68 14.03 4.72
C LEU A 62 0.75 14.43 5.88
N GLY A 63 0.82 15.68 6.34
CA GLY A 63 0.17 16.17 7.54
C GLY A 63 0.98 15.88 8.82
N GLU A 64 0.46 16.31 9.97
CA GLU A 64 0.98 15.90 11.30
C GLU A 64 0.61 14.44 11.64
N THR A 65 0.70 13.56 10.65
CA THR A 65 0.39 12.16 10.82
C THR A 65 1.63 11.41 11.27
N ASP A 66 1.40 10.41 12.11
CA ASP A 66 2.49 9.59 12.58
C ASP A 66 3.03 8.73 11.42
N LEU A 67 4.34 8.83 11.23
CA LEU A 67 5.04 8.07 10.21
C LEU A 67 5.28 6.64 10.71
N VAL A 68 5.42 5.72 9.77
CA VAL A 68 5.57 4.30 10.07
C VAL A 68 6.97 3.86 9.72
N SER A 69 7.69 3.28 10.67
CA SER A 69 9.02 2.73 10.40
C SER A 69 8.90 1.49 9.50
N PRO A 70 9.76 1.33 8.47
CA PRO A 70 9.79 0.12 7.65
C PRO A 70 10.06 -1.15 8.48
N LYS A 71 10.69 -1.02 9.66
CA LYS A 71 10.99 -2.15 10.54
C LYS A 71 9.74 -2.73 11.19
N ASP A 72 8.70 -1.91 11.36
CA ASP A 72 7.45 -2.24 12.07
C ASP A 72 6.35 -2.71 11.12
N VAL A 73 6.61 -2.69 9.81
CA VAL A 73 5.69 -3.17 8.77
C VAL A 73 6.21 -4.46 8.16
N ARG A 74 5.28 -5.39 7.88
CA ARG A 74 5.53 -6.58 7.07
C ARG A 74 4.40 -6.74 6.06
N ALA A 75 4.75 -6.91 4.80
CA ALA A 75 3.80 -7.11 3.71
C ALA A 75 4.03 -8.45 3.01
N TYR A 76 2.93 -9.17 2.78
CA TYR A 76 2.94 -10.49 2.13
C TYR A 76 1.86 -10.54 1.06
N HIS A 77 2.20 -11.11 -0.09
CA HIS A 77 1.25 -11.52 -1.12
C HIS A 77 0.90 -13.00 -0.91
N PHE A 78 -0.39 -13.32 -0.91
CA PHE A 78 -0.88 -14.68 -0.76
C PHE A 78 -1.38 -15.19 -2.11
N GLU A 79 -0.72 -16.22 -2.63
CA GLU A 79 -1.06 -16.80 -3.92
C GLU A 79 -0.85 -18.31 -3.89
N ASN A 80 -1.81 -19.08 -4.42
CA ASN A 80 -1.71 -20.54 -4.57
C ASN A 80 -1.32 -21.29 -3.28
N GLY A 81 -1.80 -20.83 -2.11
CA GLY A 81 -1.49 -21.42 -0.81
C GLY A 81 -0.08 -21.10 -0.29
N SER A 82 0.65 -20.22 -0.96
CA SER A 82 1.96 -19.71 -0.54
C SER A 82 1.89 -18.23 -0.15
N ALA A 83 2.76 -17.81 0.76
CA ALA A 83 2.89 -16.42 1.19
C ALA A 83 4.29 -15.93 0.81
N THR A 84 4.35 -14.94 -0.08
CA THR A 84 5.60 -14.35 -0.57
C THR A 84 5.74 -12.95 0.03
N ARG A 85 6.90 -12.65 0.63
CA ARG A 85 7.18 -11.30 1.11
C ARG A 85 7.27 -10.35 -0.09
N ILE A 86 6.56 -9.23 -0.03
CA ILE A 86 6.52 -8.20 -1.08
C ILE A 86 7.06 -6.86 -0.56
N GLN A 87 8.14 -6.91 0.20
CA GLN A 87 8.80 -5.73 0.75
C GLN A 87 10.26 -5.76 0.34
N ASP A 88 10.71 -4.68 -0.28
CA ASP A 88 12.08 -4.51 -0.74
C ASP A 88 13.02 -4.36 0.48
N GLU A 89 14.10 -5.13 0.51
CA GLU A 89 14.98 -5.22 1.69
C GLU A 89 15.88 -3.99 1.87
N GLU A 90 16.19 -3.27 0.78
CA GLU A 90 17.06 -2.10 0.81
C GLU A 90 16.28 -0.83 1.17
N THR A 91 15.09 -0.69 0.59
CA THR A 91 14.26 0.50 0.73
C THR A 91 13.21 0.38 1.82
N GLY A 92 12.82 -0.84 2.20
CA GLY A 92 11.73 -1.12 3.13
C GLY A 92 10.33 -0.86 2.54
N LEU A 93 10.24 -0.51 1.25
CA LEU A 93 8.98 -0.21 0.57
C LEU A 93 8.28 -1.49 0.12
N ILE A 94 6.96 -1.45 0.07
CA ILE A 94 6.10 -2.54 -0.37
C ILE A 94 6.01 -2.53 -1.90
N THR A 95 6.34 -3.63 -2.55
CA THR A 95 6.19 -3.82 -3.99
C THR A 95 4.74 -4.17 -4.30
N ALA A 96 4.01 -3.25 -4.92
CA ALA A 96 2.56 -3.36 -5.13
C ALA A 96 2.15 -4.12 -6.40
N ASP A 97 3.10 -4.46 -7.27
CA ASP A 97 2.86 -5.08 -8.58
C ASP A 97 2.05 -6.38 -8.50
N ALA A 98 2.16 -7.09 -7.38
CA ALA A 98 1.46 -8.36 -7.17
C ALA A 98 -0.04 -8.21 -6.87
N ILE A 99 -0.52 -7.05 -6.41
CA ILE A 99 -1.91 -6.89 -5.95
C ILE A 99 -2.89 -6.59 -7.11
N ASP A 100 -2.39 -6.16 -8.26
CA ASP A 100 -3.22 -5.68 -9.38
C ASP A 100 -3.72 -6.77 -10.35
N GLU A 101 -3.47 -8.04 -10.05
CA GLU A 101 -3.86 -9.17 -10.90
C GLU A 101 -5.39 -9.22 -11.14
N VAL A 102 -6.20 -8.81 -10.14
CA VAL A 102 -7.65 -8.78 -10.27
C VAL A 102 -8.11 -7.73 -11.29
N SER A 103 -7.50 -6.54 -11.28
CA SER A 103 -7.81 -5.49 -12.25
C SER A 103 -7.41 -5.93 -13.66
N GLN A 104 -6.26 -6.59 -13.80
CA GLN A 104 -5.82 -7.14 -15.08
C GLN A 104 -6.79 -8.20 -15.60
N ARG A 105 -7.24 -9.13 -14.73
CA ARG A 105 -8.23 -10.15 -15.12
C ARG A 105 -9.55 -9.54 -15.57
N LEU A 106 -10.08 -8.58 -14.83
CA LEU A 106 -11.31 -7.87 -15.22
C LEU A 106 -11.13 -7.12 -16.54
N GLY A 107 -9.96 -6.54 -16.79
CA GLY A 107 -9.61 -5.93 -18.07
C GLY A 107 -9.67 -6.95 -19.22
N MET A 108 -9.04 -8.11 -19.06
CA MET A 108 -9.05 -9.18 -20.05
C MET A 108 -10.47 -9.74 -20.31
N GLU A 109 -11.29 -9.88 -19.27
CA GLU A 109 -12.69 -10.28 -19.40
C GLU A 109 -13.48 -9.25 -20.23
N PHE A 110 -13.27 -7.96 -19.97
CA PHE A 110 -13.93 -6.90 -20.73
C PHE A 110 -13.46 -6.84 -22.20
N GLU A 111 -12.16 -6.99 -22.45
CA GLU A 111 -11.62 -7.10 -23.82
C GLU A 111 -12.24 -8.28 -24.58
N SER A 112 -12.42 -9.42 -23.89
CA SER A 112 -13.09 -10.59 -24.46
C SER A 112 -14.54 -10.30 -24.82
N LEU A 113 -15.28 -9.58 -23.96
CA LEU A 113 -16.65 -9.15 -24.26
C LEU A 113 -16.72 -8.19 -25.46
N LEU A 114 -15.79 -7.24 -25.55
CA LEU A 114 -15.71 -6.34 -26.71
C LEU A 114 -15.46 -7.12 -28.00
N SER A 115 -14.59 -8.14 -27.97
CA SER A 115 -14.33 -8.97 -29.14
C SER A 115 -15.58 -9.66 -29.67
N VAL A 116 -16.50 -10.07 -28.79
CA VAL A 116 -17.80 -10.65 -29.17
C VAL A 116 -18.69 -9.59 -29.83
N GLU A 117 -18.79 -8.38 -29.26
CA GLU A 117 -19.60 -7.29 -29.83
C GLU A 117 -19.12 -6.91 -31.25
N PHE A 118 -17.81 -6.82 -31.45
CA PHE A 118 -17.24 -6.43 -32.74
C PHE A 118 -17.23 -7.58 -33.77
N ALA A 119 -17.21 -8.84 -33.32
CA ALA A 119 -17.38 -9.99 -34.20
C ALA A 119 -18.81 -10.07 -34.80
N GLU A 120 -19.84 -9.68 -34.03
CA GLU A 120 -21.23 -9.64 -34.52
C GLU A 120 -21.50 -8.48 -35.50
N LYS A 121 -20.79 -7.35 -35.38
CA LYS A 121 -20.95 -6.19 -36.29
C LYS A 121 -20.24 -6.35 -37.65
N ALA A 122 -19.40 -7.37 -37.80
CA ALA A 122 -18.66 -7.66 -39.02
C ALA A 122 -19.30 -8.77 -39.89
N ALA A 123 -20.41 -9.36 -39.44
CA ALA A 123 -21.23 -10.35 -40.14
C ALA A 123 -22.54 -9.73 -40.66
#